data_AF-A0AAD0WBA3-F1
#
_entry.id   AF-A0AAD0WBA3-F1
#
_cell.length_a   1.000
_cell.length_b   1.000
_cell.length_c   1.000
_cell.angle_alpha   90.00
_cell.angle_beta   90.00
_cell.angle_gamma   90.00
#
_symmetry.space_group_name_H-M   'P 1'
#
loop_
_entity.id
_entity.type
_entity.pdbx_description
1 polymer ?
#
loop_
_entity_poly.entity_id
_entity_poly.type
_entity_poly.pdbx_seq_one_letter_code
_entity_poly.pdbx_strand_id
1 'polypeptide(L)'
;MNIYKLFTIASIAFLSCFLIRADLQEPLQNGQYGNFKEYDGQDKPYLFNVPEDGQMMRFEIKGRLPLNSWKAIDIEIFDPEGNYLFSYSDELWAETGRDSEGKWTEYREKVHHEVHFPKKGQYSAYVSSSFGPNTRAEHFSYSFRIIPIKGNSNILLPFMWLSGIVAGMCIFVVLHRFEAEREGSDITYKPINKLNPEAIKAMETRVAVWPIVLLFFTPIGLASMYAYSKNDDERDWLMYSLYHSNITVDKQLREQSIGSPGFRSRGGSGGK
;
A
#
# COMPACT_ATOMS: atom_id res chain seq x y z
N MET A 1 12.85 -29.18 -15.53
CA MET A 1 13.08 -28.76 -14.13
C MET A 1 12.04 -29.42 -13.22
N ASN A 2 12.45 -29.91 -12.05
CA ASN A 2 11.55 -30.56 -11.08
C ASN A 2 10.56 -29.54 -10.49
N ILE A 3 9.26 -29.92 -10.40
CA ILE A 3 8.19 -29.08 -9.84
C ILE A 3 8.48 -28.63 -8.41
N TYR A 4 9.12 -29.47 -7.59
CA TYR A 4 9.53 -29.09 -6.23
C TYR A 4 10.58 -27.98 -6.23
N LYS A 5 11.50 -27.97 -7.21
CA LYS A 5 12.50 -26.89 -7.35
C LYS A 5 11.84 -25.57 -7.75
N LEU A 6 10.88 -25.62 -8.68
CA LEU A 6 10.12 -24.42 -9.09
C LEU A 6 9.32 -23.86 -7.91
N PHE A 7 8.63 -24.73 -7.17
CA PHE A 7 7.93 -24.36 -5.95
C PHE A 7 8.85 -23.65 -4.96
N THR A 8 10.00 -24.25 -4.63
CA THR A 8 10.96 -23.64 -3.70
C THR A 8 11.44 -22.27 -4.18
N ILE A 9 11.79 -22.11 -5.47
CA ILE A 9 12.24 -20.82 -6.01
C ILE A 9 11.14 -19.77 -5.90
N ALA A 10 9.91 -20.10 -6.31
CA ALA A 10 8.77 -19.20 -6.28
C ALA A 10 8.38 -18.81 -4.84
N SER A 11 8.42 -19.76 -3.88
CA SER A 11 8.18 -19.48 -2.47
C SER A 11 9.24 -18.56 -1.86
N ILE A 12 10.52 -18.79 -2.16
CA ILE A 12 11.60 -17.90 -1.67
C ILE A 12 11.45 -16.50 -2.29
N ALA A 13 11.13 -16.39 -3.58
CA ALA A 13 10.88 -15.11 -4.23
C ALA A 13 9.69 -14.37 -3.61
N PHE A 14 8.59 -15.07 -3.33
CA PHE A 14 7.43 -14.53 -2.61
C PHE A 14 7.83 -14.00 -1.23
N LEU A 15 8.53 -14.81 -0.43
CA LEU A 15 8.98 -14.43 0.91
C LEU A 15 9.97 -13.25 0.87
N SER A 16 10.86 -13.23 -0.12
CA SER A 16 11.81 -12.12 -0.29
C SER A 16 11.07 -10.81 -0.57
N CYS A 17 10.10 -10.82 -1.49
CA CYS A 17 9.26 -9.65 -1.74
C CYS A 17 8.48 -9.24 -0.49
N PHE A 18 7.91 -10.21 0.25
CA PHE A 18 7.17 -9.93 1.48
C PHE A 18 8.06 -9.24 2.54
N LEU A 19 9.27 -9.75 2.77
CA LEU A 19 10.21 -9.21 3.74
C LEU A 19 10.73 -7.83 3.33
N ILE A 20 11.10 -7.63 2.06
CA ILE A 20 11.56 -6.33 1.56
C ILE A 20 10.44 -5.30 1.63
N ARG A 21 9.19 -5.68 1.33
CA ARG A 21 8.03 -4.79 1.50
C ARG A 21 7.83 -4.39 2.95
N ALA A 22 7.95 -5.32 3.90
CA ALA A 22 7.85 -5.01 5.32
C ALA A 22 8.94 -4.02 5.76
N ASP A 23 10.18 -4.18 5.27
CA ASP A 23 11.28 -3.25 5.53
C ASP A 23 11.03 -1.87 4.92
N LEU A 24 10.61 -1.79 3.65
CA LEU A 24 10.27 -0.53 2.97
C LEU A 24 9.20 0.28 3.71
N GLN A 25 8.26 -0.43 4.35
CA GLN A 25 7.15 0.15 5.09
C GLN A 25 7.52 0.57 6.52
N GLU A 26 8.72 0.24 6.99
CA GLU A 26 9.19 0.59 8.32
C GLU A 26 9.37 2.12 8.43
N PRO A 27 8.79 2.77 9.46
CA PRO A 27 9.03 4.17 9.73
C PRO A 27 10.51 4.43 10.03
N LEU A 28 11.10 5.45 9.40
CA LEU A 28 12.46 5.90 9.74
C LEU A 28 12.51 6.54 11.14
N GLN A 29 11.38 7.10 11.60
CA GLN A 29 11.23 7.69 12.91
C GLN A 29 9.84 7.37 13.46
N ASN A 30 9.75 7.16 14.78
CA ASN A 30 8.48 7.08 15.48
C ASN A 30 7.89 8.49 15.59
N GLY A 31 7.13 8.91 14.57
CA GLY A 31 6.42 10.19 14.60
C GLY A 31 5.32 10.22 15.68
N GLN A 32 5.10 11.40 16.25
CA GLN A 32 4.02 11.63 17.20
C GLN A 32 2.69 11.76 16.48
N TYR A 33 1.65 11.12 17.01
CA TYR A 33 0.30 11.29 16.51
C TYR A 33 -0.22 12.68 16.89
N GLY A 34 -0.72 13.42 15.91
CA GLY A 34 -1.58 14.57 16.12
C GLY A 34 -2.93 14.11 16.65
N ASN A 35 -3.42 14.77 17.69
CA ASN A 35 -4.77 14.56 18.21
C ASN A 35 -5.74 15.45 17.42
N PHE A 36 -6.80 14.87 16.85
CA PHE A 36 -7.76 15.63 16.06
C PHE A 36 -8.28 16.89 16.76
N LYS A 37 -8.49 16.87 18.09
CA LYS A 37 -9.02 18.03 18.84
C LYS A 37 -8.19 19.30 18.69
N GLU A 38 -6.90 19.16 18.39
CA GLU A 38 -5.99 20.28 18.27
C GLU A 38 -5.89 20.85 16.87
N TYR A 39 -6.22 20.05 15.83
CA TYR A 39 -5.93 20.37 14.44
C TYR A 39 -7.19 20.41 13.57
N ASP A 40 -8.18 19.56 13.85
CA ASP A 40 -9.38 19.36 13.05
C ASP A 40 -10.24 20.62 12.96
N GLY A 41 -10.29 21.22 11.76
CA GLY A 41 -11.02 22.47 11.50
C GLY A 41 -10.45 23.68 12.25
N GLN A 42 -9.22 23.57 12.76
CA GLN A 42 -8.51 24.66 13.42
C GLN A 42 -7.51 25.30 12.46
N ASP A 43 -7.28 26.61 12.57
CA ASP A 43 -6.21 27.32 11.86
C ASP A 43 -4.81 27.03 12.48
N LYS A 44 -4.60 25.81 12.99
CA LYS A 44 -3.34 25.35 13.59
C LYS A 44 -2.66 24.35 12.66
N PRO A 45 -1.47 24.65 12.13
CA PRO A 45 -0.75 23.70 11.28
C PRO A 45 -0.15 22.56 12.10
N TYR A 46 -0.22 21.35 11.58
CA TYR A 46 0.61 20.22 11.98
C TYR A 46 1.93 20.28 11.19
N LEU A 47 3.02 20.60 11.88
CA LEU A 47 4.35 20.68 11.27
C LEU A 47 5.00 19.31 11.21
N PHE A 48 5.56 18.96 10.06
CA PHE A 48 6.31 17.72 9.87
C PHE A 48 7.56 17.94 9.03
N ASN A 49 8.61 17.18 9.32
CA ASN A 49 9.88 17.31 8.63
C ASN A 49 10.04 16.21 7.58
N VAL A 50 10.39 16.62 6.37
CA VAL A 50 10.88 15.74 5.31
C VAL A 50 12.41 15.72 5.43
N PRO A 51 13.02 14.60 5.86
CA PRO A 51 14.45 14.56 6.22
C PRO A 51 15.40 14.70 5.02
N GLU A 52 15.00 14.21 3.85
CA GLU A 52 15.85 14.14 2.66
C GLU A 52 15.05 14.42 1.39
N ASP A 53 15.74 14.84 0.34
CA ASP A 53 15.14 15.06 -0.98
C ASP A 53 14.63 13.72 -1.54
N GLY A 54 13.50 13.76 -2.22
CA GLY A 54 12.83 12.57 -2.74
C GLY A 54 12.37 11.55 -1.69
N GLN A 55 12.20 11.96 -0.44
CA GLN A 55 11.82 11.05 0.65
C GLN A 55 10.35 10.62 0.54
N MET A 56 10.11 9.31 0.71
CA MET A 56 8.77 8.75 0.82
C MET A 56 8.18 9.06 2.21
N MET A 57 7.00 9.66 2.22
CA MET A 57 6.24 10.02 3.41
C MET A 57 4.92 9.24 3.42
N ARG A 58 4.49 8.79 4.59
CA ARG A 58 3.20 8.14 4.82
C ARG A 58 2.32 9.02 5.68
N PHE A 59 1.13 9.33 5.17
CA PHE A 59 0.01 9.86 5.93
C PHE A 59 -0.73 8.68 6.54
N GLU A 60 -0.89 8.63 7.85
CA GLU A 60 -1.71 7.62 8.52
C GLU A 60 -2.84 8.29 9.27
N ILE A 61 -4.06 7.78 9.11
CA ILE A 61 -5.23 8.19 9.88
C ILE A 61 -5.79 6.94 10.55
N LYS A 62 -6.08 7.04 11.84
CA LYS A 62 -6.61 5.95 12.67
C LYS A 62 -7.69 6.45 13.59
N GLY A 63 -8.82 5.77 13.63
CA GLY A 63 -9.92 6.08 14.53
C GLY A 63 -10.99 5.01 14.44
N ARG A 64 -11.72 4.79 15.54
CA ARG A 64 -12.83 3.85 15.57
C ARG A 64 -14.14 4.62 15.70
N LEU A 65 -14.99 4.51 14.68
CA LEU A 65 -16.26 5.21 14.62
C LEU A 65 -17.42 4.38 15.21
N PRO A 66 -18.51 5.04 15.64
CA PRO A 66 -19.73 4.35 16.02
C PRO A 66 -20.37 3.71 14.80
N LEU A 67 -21.13 2.64 15.01
CA LEU A 67 -21.83 1.93 13.93
C LEU A 67 -22.76 2.86 13.14
N ASN A 68 -22.85 2.60 11.84
CA ASN A 68 -23.62 3.35 10.85
C ASN A 68 -23.20 4.82 10.83
N SER A 69 -21.90 5.05 10.73
CA SER A 69 -21.34 6.39 10.61
C SER A 69 -20.07 6.41 9.79
N TRP A 70 -19.79 7.57 9.21
CA TRP A 70 -18.59 7.84 8.45
C TRP A 70 -18.05 9.23 8.82
N LYS A 71 -16.74 9.38 8.68
CA LYS A 71 -16.01 10.63 8.83
C LYS A 71 -14.96 10.70 7.73
N ALA A 72 -15.05 11.72 6.88
CA ALA A 72 -14.03 12.02 5.88
C ALA A 72 -13.03 13.00 6.50
N ILE A 73 -11.74 12.74 6.29
CA ILE A 73 -10.63 13.53 6.80
C ILE A 73 -9.84 14.03 5.60
N ASP A 74 -9.68 15.34 5.53
CA ASP A 74 -8.89 16.06 4.55
C ASP A 74 -7.62 16.59 5.21
N ILE A 75 -6.48 16.38 4.55
CA ILE A 75 -5.17 16.86 4.98
C ILE A 75 -4.56 17.67 3.84
N GLU A 76 -4.61 18.99 3.97
CA GLU A 76 -3.99 19.92 3.02
C GLU A 76 -2.51 20.10 3.32
N ILE A 77 -1.66 19.97 2.30
CA ILE A 77 -0.21 19.99 2.44
C ILE A 77 0.39 21.23 1.79
N PHE A 78 1.27 21.89 2.54
CA PHE A 78 2.00 23.08 2.11
C PHE A 78 3.51 22.86 2.24
N ASP A 79 4.25 23.39 1.28
CA ASP A 79 5.72 23.36 1.26
C ASP A 79 6.34 24.30 2.30
N PRO A 80 7.68 24.25 2.49
CA PRO A 80 8.38 25.13 3.44
C PRO A 80 8.22 26.62 3.14
N GLU A 81 7.94 26.98 1.89
CA GLU A 81 7.66 28.34 1.44
C GLU A 81 6.20 28.75 1.64
N GLY A 82 5.34 27.83 2.07
CA GLY A 82 3.91 28.07 2.29
C GLY A 82 3.04 27.96 1.05
N ASN A 83 3.54 27.37 -0.03
CA ASN A 83 2.74 27.08 -1.22
C ASN A 83 1.94 25.79 -1.03
N TYR A 84 0.67 25.83 -1.41
CA TYR A 84 -0.18 24.65 -1.44
C TYR A 84 0.30 23.64 -2.49
N LEU A 85 0.40 22.37 -2.09
CA LEU A 85 0.81 21.26 -2.97
C LEU A 85 -0.39 20.44 -3.42
N PHE A 86 -1.10 19.85 -2.46
CA PHE A 86 -2.25 18.96 -2.67
C PHE A 86 -3.03 18.78 -1.36
N SER A 87 -4.22 18.19 -1.45
CA SER A 87 -4.97 17.66 -0.31
C SER A 87 -5.06 16.14 -0.41
N TYR A 88 -4.86 15.45 0.72
CA TYR A 88 -5.15 14.02 0.88
C TYR A 88 -6.48 13.85 1.60
N SER A 89 -7.45 13.22 0.95
CA SER A 89 -8.79 12.94 1.48
C SER A 89 -9.00 11.44 1.61
N ASP A 90 -9.42 10.97 2.78
CA ASP A 90 -9.81 9.58 2.98
C ASP A 90 -10.87 9.46 4.08
N GLU A 91 -11.48 8.29 4.19
CA GLU A 91 -12.64 8.08 5.07
C GLU A 91 -12.41 6.97 6.09
N LEU A 92 -12.88 7.23 7.30
CA LEU A 92 -13.16 6.21 8.29
C LEU A 92 -14.66 5.94 8.28
N TRP A 93 -15.06 4.69 8.38
CA TRP A 93 -16.48 4.33 8.46
C TRP A 93 -16.69 3.07 9.30
N ALA A 94 -17.90 2.92 9.81
CA ALA A 94 -18.36 1.71 10.47
C ALA A 94 -19.80 1.44 10.05
N GLU A 95 -20.09 0.23 9.60
CA GLU A 95 -21.39 -0.17 9.09
C GLU A 95 -21.85 -1.48 9.74
N THR A 96 -23.16 -1.63 9.90
CA THR A 96 -23.76 -2.89 10.32
C THR A 96 -25.06 -3.12 9.57
N GLY A 97 -25.29 -4.38 9.21
CA GLY A 97 -26.49 -4.79 8.51
C GLY A 97 -26.91 -6.21 8.85
N ARG A 98 -27.88 -6.71 8.09
CA ARG A 98 -28.34 -8.08 8.16
C ARG A 98 -28.65 -8.59 6.76
N ASP A 99 -28.12 -9.75 6.42
CA ASP A 99 -28.40 -10.47 5.18
C ASP A 99 -28.85 -11.91 5.49
N SER A 100 -28.88 -12.77 4.47
CA SER A 100 -29.23 -14.18 4.58
C SER A 100 -28.23 -15.01 5.42
N GLU A 101 -27.00 -14.54 5.58
CA GLU A 101 -25.96 -15.20 6.37
C GLU A 101 -25.97 -14.76 7.83
N GLY A 102 -26.57 -13.60 8.13
CA GLY A 102 -26.84 -13.17 9.48
C GLY A 102 -26.62 -11.68 9.68
N LYS A 103 -26.33 -11.28 10.92
CA LYS A 103 -25.90 -9.90 11.21
C LYS A 103 -24.43 -9.77 10.84
N TRP A 104 -24.08 -8.69 10.18
CA TRP A 104 -22.70 -8.36 9.86
C TRP A 104 -22.32 -6.99 10.44
N THR A 105 -21.02 -6.77 10.60
CA THR A 105 -20.46 -5.50 11.04
C THR A 105 -19.09 -5.32 10.40
N GLU A 106 -18.89 -4.18 9.76
CA GLU A 106 -17.66 -3.84 9.06
C GLU A 106 -17.13 -2.49 9.55
N TYR A 107 -15.80 -2.36 9.54
CA TYR A 107 -15.11 -1.16 9.97
C TYR A 107 -13.96 -0.85 9.03
N ARG A 108 -13.77 0.45 8.76
CA ARG A 108 -12.56 1.03 8.18
C ARG A 108 -11.93 1.96 9.21
N GLU A 109 -11.13 1.38 10.11
CA GLU A 109 -10.56 2.10 11.27
C GLU A 109 -9.18 2.71 10.99
N LYS A 110 -8.53 2.32 9.89
CA LYS A 110 -7.20 2.77 9.51
C LYS A 110 -7.13 2.99 8.01
N VAL A 111 -6.62 4.15 7.62
CA VAL A 111 -6.28 4.48 6.24
C VAL A 111 -4.90 5.10 6.19
N HIS A 112 -4.25 4.98 5.04
CA HIS A 112 -2.97 5.60 4.82
C HIS A 112 -2.74 5.87 3.34
N HIS A 113 -1.90 6.86 3.07
CA HIS A 113 -1.41 7.16 1.73
C HIS A 113 0.09 7.39 1.79
N GLU A 114 0.81 6.96 0.76
CA GLU A 114 2.27 7.07 0.68
C GLU A 114 2.65 7.89 -0.56
N VAL A 115 3.51 8.89 -0.39
CA VAL A 115 3.93 9.78 -1.48
C VAL A 115 5.36 10.26 -1.29
N HIS A 116 6.07 10.46 -2.40
CA HIS A 116 7.41 11.07 -2.38
C HIS A 116 7.29 12.59 -2.34
N PHE A 117 8.10 13.21 -1.49
CA PHE A 117 8.28 14.66 -1.42
C PHE A 117 9.59 15.02 -2.11
N PRO A 118 9.59 15.96 -3.08
CA PRO A 118 10.77 16.24 -3.89
C PRO A 118 11.90 16.89 -3.09
N LYS A 119 11.55 17.78 -2.15
CA LYS A 119 12.52 18.57 -1.39
C LYS A 119 12.44 18.25 0.10
N LYS A 120 13.60 18.23 0.76
CA LYS A 120 13.69 18.21 2.22
C LYS A 120 13.26 19.56 2.80
N GLY A 121 12.74 19.54 4.02
CA GLY A 121 12.32 20.76 4.70
C GLY A 121 11.23 20.52 5.72
N GLN A 122 10.79 21.59 6.37
CA GLN A 122 9.64 21.55 7.25
C GLN A 122 8.40 21.93 6.46
N TYR A 123 7.47 21.00 6.36
CA TYR A 123 6.19 21.17 5.70
C TYR A 123 5.12 21.42 6.75
N SER A 124 3.99 21.98 6.31
CA SER A 124 2.82 22.14 7.16
C SER A 124 1.62 21.41 6.59
N ALA A 125 0.81 20.84 7.48
CA ALA A 125 -0.44 20.19 7.16
C ALA A 125 -1.60 20.84 7.91
N TYR A 126 -2.68 21.16 7.21
CA TYR A 126 -3.94 21.57 7.82
C TYR A 126 -4.93 20.44 7.71
N VAL A 127 -5.62 20.14 8.81
CA VAL A 127 -6.52 19.00 8.88
C VAL A 127 -7.93 19.48 9.10
N SER A 128 -8.84 18.97 8.28
CA SER A 128 -10.28 19.18 8.47
C SER A 128 -11.01 17.86 8.33
N SER A 129 -12.20 17.79 8.89
CA SER A 129 -13.05 16.63 8.70
C SER A 129 -14.50 17.03 8.49
N SER A 130 -15.19 16.17 7.75
CA SER A 130 -16.63 16.21 7.59
C SER A 130 -17.21 14.86 8.03
N PHE A 131 -18.47 14.86 8.44
CA PHE A 131 -19.12 13.66 8.96
C PHE A 131 -20.51 13.49 8.37
N GLY A 132 -20.97 12.24 8.36
CA GLY A 132 -22.29 11.89 7.89
C GLY A 132 -23.44 12.41 8.76
N PRO A 133 -24.70 12.17 8.37
CA PRO A 133 -25.87 12.64 9.11
C PRO A 133 -25.96 12.11 10.54
N ASN A 134 -25.20 11.06 10.88
CA ASN A 134 -25.08 10.56 12.24
C ASN A 134 -24.14 11.47 13.05
N THR A 135 -24.72 12.43 13.77
CA THR A 135 -23.99 13.40 14.62
C THR A 135 -23.10 12.75 15.68
N ARG A 136 -23.30 11.46 16.00
CA ARG A 136 -22.38 10.75 16.89
C ARG A 136 -20.95 10.74 16.34
N ALA A 137 -20.75 10.68 15.01
CA ALA A 137 -19.42 10.70 14.42
C ALA A 137 -18.64 12.00 14.65
N GLU A 138 -19.34 13.12 14.89
CA GLU A 138 -18.73 14.43 15.13
C GLU A 138 -17.76 14.40 16.31
N HIS A 139 -18.19 13.79 17.42
CA HIS A 139 -17.43 13.77 18.67
C HIS A 139 -16.39 12.65 18.78
N PHE A 140 -16.32 11.75 17.77
CA PHE A 140 -15.37 10.65 17.81
C PHE A 140 -13.97 11.09 17.42
N SER A 141 -13.02 10.60 18.21
CA SER A 141 -11.62 10.91 18.04
C SER A 141 -10.97 10.07 16.98
N TYR A 142 -10.24 10.74 16.08
CA TYR A 142 -9.21 10.12 15.29
C TYR A 142 -7.83 10.66 15.66
N SER A 143 -6.81 9.92 15.26
CA SER A 143 -5.41 10.29 15.36
C SER A 143 -4.84 10.25 13.96
N PHE A 144 -3.93 11.17 13.67
CA PHE A 144 -3.22 11.16 12.40
C PHE A 144 -1.73 11.36 12.63
N ARG A 145 -0.91 10.94 11.69
CA ARG A 145 0.53 11.26 11.68
C ARG A 145 1.06 11.26 10.26
N ILE A 146 2.13 12.02 10.07
CA ILE A 146 2.87 12.08 8.81
C ILE A 146 4.30 11.67 9.12
N ILE A 147 4.76 10.56 8.55
CA ILE A 147 6.03 9.93 8.91
C ILE A 147 6.86 9.55 7.69
N PRO A 148 8.20 9.68 7.74
CA PRO A 148 9.07 9.18 6.69
C PRO A 148 9.16 7.64 6.75
N ILE A 149 9.11 6.98 5.58
CA ILE A 149 9.27 5.52 5.43
C ILE A 149 10.41 5.21 4.46
N LYS A 150 10.99 4.01 4.49
CA LYS A 150 12.20 3.69 3.71
C LYS A 150 12.01 3.76 2.19
N GLY A 151 10.80 3.48 1.68
CA GLY A 151 10.54 3.61 0.25
C GLY A 151 9.16 3.10 -0.19
N ASN A 152 9.00 2.89 -1.49
CA ASN A 152 7.71 2.54 -2.09
C ASN A 152 7.52 1.03 -2.22
N SER A 153 6.80 0.45 -1.26
CA SER A 153 6.52 -0.99 -1.22
C SER A 153 5.57 -1.51 -2.31
N ASN A 154 4.85 -0.62 -3.01
CA ASN A 154 3.86 -1.01 -4.02
C ASN A 154 4.52 -1.54 -5.31
N ILE A 155 5.77 -1.13 -5.58
CA ILE A 155 6.56 -1.61 -6.73
C ILE A 155 6.76 -3.14 -6.68
N LEU A 156 6.84 -3.72 -5.48
CA LEU A 156 7.09 -5.16 -5.28
C LEU A 156 5.81 -6.01 -5.29
N LEU A 157 4.62 -5.41 -5.24
CA LEU A 157 3.35 -6.15 -5.20
C LEU A 157 3.15 -7.09 -6.39
N PRO A 158 3.40 -6.69 -7.66
CA PRO A 158 3.20 -7.57 -8.81
C PRO A 158 4.11 -8.80 -8.76
N PHE A 159 5.38 -8.61 -8.37
CA PHE A 159 6.36 -9.70 -8.28
C PHE A 159 6.02 -10.69 -7.16
N MET A 160 5.55 -10.16 -6.02
CA MET A 160 5.06 -10.97 -4.91
C MET A 160 3.89 -11.84 -5.36
N TRP A 161 2.84 -11.26 -5.94
CA TRP A 161 1.66 -12.01 -6.38
C TRP A 161 1.96 -13.00 -7.50
N LEU A 162 2.76 -12.61 -8.50
CA LEU A 162 3.18 -13.52 -9.58
C LEU A 162 3.91 -14.75 -9.02
N SER A 163 4.86 -14.54 -8.09
CA SER A 163 5.58 -15.63 -7.44
C SER A 163 4.65 -16.51 -6.60
N GLY A 164 3.70 -15.90 -5.90
CA GLY A 164 2.68 -16.61 -5.11
C GLY A 164 1.77 -17.48 -5.99
N ILE A 165 1.31 -16.97 -7.12
CA ILE A 165 0.49 -17.72 -8.09
C ILE A 165 1.26 -18.92 -8.64
N VAL A 166 2.52 -18.74 -9.03
CA VAL A 166 3.36 -19.85 -9.50
C VAL A 166 3.55 -20.91 -8.41
N ALA A 167 3.81 -20.51 -7.17
CA ALA A 167 3.92 -21.43 -6.05
C ALA A 167 2.60 -22.19 -5.79
N GLY A 168 1.46 -21.49 -5.84
CA GLY A 168 0.13 -22.08 -5.69
C GLY A 168 -0.21 -23.11 -6.79
N MET A 169 0.11 -22.81 -8.05
CA MET A 169 -0.04 -23.76 -9.15
C MET A 169 0.84 -25.00 -8.97
N CYS A 170 2.07 -24.84 -8.47
CA CYS A 170 2.94 -25.98 -8.18
C CYS A 170 2.35 -26.87 -7.08
N ILE A 171 1.81 -26.28 -6.01
CA ILE A 171 1.11 -27.02 -4.95
C ILE A 171 -0.10 -27.77 -5.53
N PHE A 172 -0.94 -27.10 -6.32
CA PHE A 172 -2.12 -27.72 -6.92
C PHE A 172 -1.77 -28.95 -7.76
N VAL A 173 -0.74 -28.85 -8.62
CA VAL A 173 -0.28 -29.99 -9.44
C VAL A 173 0.27 -31.12 -8.57
N VAL A 174 1.00 -30.81 -7.49
CA VAL A 174 1.52 -31.81 -6.57
C VAL A 174 0.37 -32.54 -5.85
N LEU A 175 -0.63 -31.82 -5.34
CA LEU A 175 -1.80 -32.40 -4.67
C LEU A 175 -2.61 -33.27 -5.63
N HIS A 176 -2.89 -32.78 -6.84
CA HIS A 176 -3.61 -33.55 -7.85
C HIS A 176 -2.86 -34.83 -8.24
N ARG A 177 -1.52 -34.81 -8.27
CA ARG A 177 -0.73 -36.03 -8.50
C ARG A 177 -0.86 -37.02 -7.33
N PHE A 178 -0.80 -36.53 -6.09
CA PHE A 178 -1.00 -37.38 -4.92
C PHE A 178 -2.41 -37.99 -4.86
N GLU A 179 -3.44 -37.24 -5.24
CA GLU A 179 -4.81 -37.74 -5.33
C GLU A 179 -4.97 -38.79 -6.43
N ALA A 180 -4.42 -38.54 -7.62
CA ALA A 180 -4.44 -39.52 -8.72
C ALA A 180 -3.66 -40.81 -8.37
N GLU A 181 -2.55 -40.71 -7.64
CA GLU A 181 -1.82 -41.87 -7.12
C GLU A 181 -2.64 -42.64 -6.07
N ARG A 182 -3.46 -41.93 -5.29
CA ARG A 182 -4.35 -42.53 -4.29
C ARG A 182 -5.56 -43.21 -4.91
N GLU A 183 -6.16 -42.64 -5.95
CA GLU A 183 -7.28 -43.23 -6.70
C GLU A 183 -6.82 -44.41 -7.60
N GLY A 184 -5.61 -44.33 -8.17
CA GLY A 184 -4.98 -45.41 -8.93
C GLY A 184 -4.39 -46.56 -8.10
N SER A 185 -4.59 -46.54 -6.77
CA SER A 185 -4.07 -47.54 -5.84
C SER A 185 -4.93 -48.80 -5.68
N ASP A 186 -6.00 -48.95 -6.48
CA ASP A 186 -6.60 -50.26 -6.75
C ASP A 186 -5.57 -51.09 -7.54
N ILE A 187 -4.89 -51.97 -6.80
CA ILE A 187 -3.69 -52.71 -7.16
C ILE A 187 -3.93 -53.57 -8.41
N THR A 188 -3.71 -53.01 -9.59
CA THR A 188 -3.55 -53.80 -10.82
C THR A 188 -2.07 -53.83 -11.16
N TYR A 189 -1.40 -54.93 -10.80
CA TYR A 189 0.01 -55.16 -11.11
C TYR A 189 0.21 -55.12 -12.64
N LYS A 190 0.78 -54.03 -13.15
CA LYS A 190 1.40 -54.01 -14.48
C LYS A 190 2.88 -54.32 -14.28
N PRO A 191 3.42 -55.39 -14.89
CA PRO A 191 4.83 -55.70 -14.77
C PRO A 191 5.65 -54.51 -15.28
N ILE A 192 6.65 -54.13 -14.48
CA ILE A 192 7.59 -53.06 -14.81
C ILE A 192 8.39 -53.53 -16.03
N ASN A 193 7.94 -53.16 -17.24
CA ASN A 193 8.86 -53.03 -18.35
C ASN A 193 9.87 -51.98 -17.90
N LYS A 194 11.09 -52.42 -17.56
CA LYS A 194 12.21 -51.55 -17.23
C LYS A 194 12.25 -50.47 -18.31
N LEU A 195 12.00 -49.22 -17.92
CA LEU A 195 12.15 -48.09 -18.82
C LEU A 195 13.53 -48.22 -19.47
N ASN A 196 13.56 -48.23 -20.80
CA ASN A 196 14.80 -48.28 -21.57
C ASN A 196 15.72 -47.16 -21.02
N PRO A 197 17.00 -47.42 -20.69
CA PRO A 197 17.92 -46.39 -20.18
C PRO A 197 17.96 -45.10 -21.03
N GLU A 198 17.64 -45.19 -22.33
CA GLU A 198 17.44 -44.03 -23.21
C GLU A 198 16.22 -43.19 -22.86
N ALA A 199 15.09 -43.80 -22.47
CA ALA A 199 13.89 -43.10 -22.02
C ALA A 199 14.10 -42.43 -20.65
N ILE A 200 14.88 -43.06 -19.76
CA ILE A 200 15.29 -42.46 -18.47
C ILE A 200 16.21 -41.25 -18.73
N LYS A 201 17.17 -41.36 -19.67
CA LYS A 201 18.02 -40.24 -20.11
C LYS A 201 17.23 -39.12 -20.80
N ALA A 202 16.16 -39.45 -21.53
CA ALA A 202 15.29 -38.47 -22.19
C ALA A 202 14.38 -37.73 -21.19
N MET A 203 14.04 -38.34 -20.06
CA MET A 203 13.29 -37.71 -18.97
C MET A 203 14.16 -36.80 -18.07
N GLU A 204 15.49 -36.98 -18.10
CA GLU A 204 16.46 -36.07 -17.51
C GLU A 204 16.49 -34.73 -18.29
N THR A 205 15.51 -33.86 -18.04
CA THR A 205 15.54 -32.50 -18.56
C THR A 205 16.71 -31.74 -17.93
N ARG A 206 17.84 -31.69 -18.66
CA ARG A 206 19.10 -30.98 -18.35
C ARG A 206 18.97 -29.45 -18.39
N VAL A 207 17.81 -28.90 -18.05
CA VAL A 207 17.69 -27.45 -17.92
C VAL A 207 18.35 -27.10 -16.59
N ALA A 208 19.50 -26.43 -16.67
CA ALA A 208 20.19 -25.89 -15.50
C ALA A 208 19.22 -25.00 -14.71
N VAL A 209 19.30 -25.02 -13.38
CA VAL A 209 18.34 -24.30 -12.51
C VAL A 209 18.60 -22.78 -12.50
N TRP A 210 19.85 -22.38 -12.73
CA TRP A 210 20.30 -20.98 -12.63
C TRP A 210 19.54 -19.97 -13.52
N PRO A 211 19.12 -20.26 -14.77
CA PRO A 211 18.40 -19.28 -15.58
C PRO A 211 17.03 -18.96 -14.99
N ILE A 212 16.39 -19.93 -14.33
CA ILE A 212 15.07 -19.74 -13.70
C ILE A 212 15.23 -18.97 -12.40
N VAL A 213 16.30 -19.22 -11.64
CA VAL A 213 16.65 -18.40 -10.48
C VAL A 213 16.86 -16.95 -10.93
N LEU A 214 17.65 -16.70 -11.97
CA LEU A 214 17.86 -15.35 -12.49
C LEU A 214 16.56 -14.69 -12.96
N LEU A 215 15.66 -15.44 -13.60
CA LEU A 215 14.37 -14.93 -14.06
C LEU A 215 13.49 -14.41 -12.92
N PHE A 216 13.55 -15.03 -11.75
CA PHE A 216 12.83 -14.54 -10.57
C PHE A 216 13.58 -13.41 -9.87
N PHE A 217 14.86 -13.61 -9.55
CA PHE A 217 15.56 -12.71 -8.63
C PHE A 217 16.15 -11.46 -9.28
N THR A 218 16.47 -11.47 -10.59
CA THR A 218 16.94 -10.26 -11.28
C THR A 218 15.90 -9.15 -11.28
N PRO A 219 14.63 -9.38 -11.74
CA PRO A 219 13.63 -8.31 -11.72
C PRO A 219 13.26 -7.90 -10.29
N ILE A 220 13.22 -8.84 -9.33
CA ILE A 220 13.00 -8.51 -7.92
C ILE A 220 14.13 -7.60 -7.40
N GLY A 221 15.38 -7.91 -7.72
CA GLY A 221 16.53 -7.10 -7.31
C GLY A 221 16.45 -5.67 -7.87
N LEU A 222 16.20 -5.53 -9.17
CA LEU A 222 16.05 -4.23 -9.82
C LEU A 222 14.85 -3.44 -9.27
N ALA A 223 13.70 -4.11 -9.11
CA ALA A 223 12.50 -3.51 -8.53
C ALA A 223 12.73 -3.09 -7.07
N SER A 224 13.49 -3.87 -6.30
CA SER A 224 13.85 -3.53 -4.92
C SER A 224 14.73 -2.30 -4.88
N MET A 225 15.77 -2.24 -5.72
CA MET A 225 16.63 -1.05 -5.84
C MET A 225 15.81 0.19 -6.19
N TYR A 226 14.88 0.08 -7.15
CA TYR A 226 13.98 1.18 -7.50
C TYR A 226 13.02 1.54 -6.36
N ALA A 227 12.53 0.56 -5.60
CA ALA A 227 11.64 0.80 -4.46
C ALA A 227 12.32 1.56 -3.31
N TYR A 228 13.63 1.37 -3.10
CA TYR A 228 14.44 2.16 -2.16
C TYR A 228 14.95 3.47 -2.77
N SER A 229 14.85 3.66 -4.08
CA SER A 229 15.34 4.87 -4.72
C SER A 229 14.50 6.07 -4.30
N LYS A 230 15.18 7.16 -3.98
CA LYS A 230 14.56 8.45 -3.71
C LYS A 230 14.40 9.17 -5.05
N ASN A 231 13.22 9.73 -5.29
CA ASN A 231 12.96 10.52 -6.48
C ASN A 231 12.66 11.95 -6.07
N ASP A 232 13.63 12.84 -6.31
CA ASP A 232 13.61 14.27 -6.02
C ASP A 232 13.09 15.13 -7.18
N ASP A 233 12.67 14.52 -8.30
CA ASP A 233 12.08 15.23 -9.43
C ASP A 233 10.88 16.07 -8.98
N GLU A 234 10.85 17.33 -9.42
CA GLU A 234 9.70 18.19 -9.15
C GLU A 234 8.42 17.55 -9.70
N ARG A 235 7.44 17.39 -8.80
CA ARG A 235 6.22 16.67 -9.09
C ARG A 235 5.13 17.62 -9.53
N ASP A 236 4.56 17.36 -10.69
CA ASP A 236 3.28 17.97 -11.04
C ASP A 236 2.15 17.29 -10.25
N TRP A 237 1.79 17.90 -9.13
CA TRP A 237 0.71 17.43 -8.25
C TRP A 237 -0.64 17.33 -8.95
N LEU A 238 -0.89 18.16 -9.98
CA LEU A 238 -2.14 18.10 -10.74
C LEU A 238 -2.19 16.78 -11.52
N MET A 239 -1.14 16.46 -12.28
CA MET A 239 -1.05 15.18 -12.98
C MET A 239 -1.03 14.00 -12.01
N TYR A 240 -0.39 14.15 -10.84
CA TYR A 240 -0.38 13.12 -9.80
C TYR A 240 -1.80 12.80 -9.28
N SER A 241 -2.64 13.82 -9.05
CA SER A 241 -4.02 13.65 -8.57
C SER A 241 -4.91 12.87 -9.55
N LEU A 242 -4.67 12.97 -10.86
CA LEU A 242 -5.46 12.24 -11.87
C LEU A 242 -5.34 10.72 -11.75
N TYR A 243 -4.24 10.22 -11.18
CA TYR A 243 -4.00 8.79 -10.96
C TYR A 243 -4.27 8.34 -9.52
N HIS A 244 -4.61 9.27 -8.61
CA HIS A 244 -4.80 8.98 -7.19
C HIS A 244 -6.11 9.61 -6.71
N SER A 245 -7.17 8.79 -6.59
CA SER A 245 -8.52 9.24 -6.21
C SER A 245 -8.60 10.00 -4.89
N ASN A 246 -7.67 9.72 -3.98
CA ASN A 246 -7.63 10.27 -2.63
C ASN A 246 -6.77 11.54 -2.56
N ILE A 247 -6.24 12.00 -3.69
CA ILE A 247 -5.42 13.21 -3.78
C ILE A 247 -6.13 14.20 -4.68
N THR A 248 -6.28 15.42 -4.22
CA THR A 248 -6.88 16.52 -4.99
C THR A 248 -5.95 17.72 -5.01
N VAL A 249 -6.06 18.54 -6.04
CA VAL A 249 -5.33 19.80 -6.15
C VAL A 249 -6.34 20.91 -6.43
N ASP A 250 -6.59 21.75 -5.44
CA ASP A 250 -7.41 22.94 -5.65
C ASP A 250 -6.61 24.02 -6.40
N LYS A 251 -7.07 24.33 -7.61
CA LYS A 251 -6.46 25.35 -8.46
C LYS A 251 -6.51 26.75 -7.82
N GLN A 252 -7.57 27.08 -7.08
CA GLN A 252 -7.72 28.38 -6.43
C GLN A 252 -6.73 28.55 -5.28
N LEU A 253 -6.53 27.51 -4.45
CA LEU A 253 -5.55 27.54 -3.36
C LEU A 253 -4.11 27.59 -3.90
N ARG A 254 -3.83 26.90 -5.01
CA ARG A 254 -2.52 26.94 -5.67
C ARG A 254 -2.20 28.34 -6.24
N GLU A 255 -3.18 29.02 -6.81
CA GLU A 255 -3.05 30.39 -7.34
C GLU A 255 -2.99 31.46 -6.23
N GLN A 256 -3.51 31.17 -5.03
CA GLN A 256 -3.56 32.08 -3.87
C GLN A 256 -2.42 31.88 -2.85
N SER A 257 -1.35 31.16 -3.21
CA SER A 257 -0.19 30.92 -2.34
C SER A 257 0.38 32.23 -1.73
N ILE A 258 0.91 32.11 -0.51
CA ILE A 258 1.06 33.12 0.56
C ILE A 258 1.81 34.42 0.19
N GLY A 259 2.32 34.57 -1.03
CA GLY A 259 2.91 35.80 -1.55
C GLY A 259 1.92 36.89 -1.99
N SER A 260 0.61 36.62 -1.99
CA SER A 260 -0.41 37.60 -2.43
C SER A 260 -1.07 38.31 -1.22
N PRO A 261 -1.28 39.64 -1.23
CA PRO A 261 -1.82 40.43 -0.09
C PRO A 261 -3.27 40.10 0.34
N GLY A 262 -3.82 38.95 -0.03
CA GLY A 262 -5.20 38.55 0.15
C GLY A 262 -5.41 37.13 0.70
N PHE A 263 -4.39 36.48 1.26
CA PHE A 263 -4.56 35.18 1.93
C PHE A 263 -5.51 35.35 3.13
N ARG A 264 -6.79 35.09 2.88
CA ARG A 264 -7.83 34.93 3.89
C ARG A 264 -8.15 33.44 3.90
N SER A 265 -7.88 32.77 5.03
CA SER A 265 -8.42 31.43 5.28
C SER A 265 -9.90 31.44 4.94
N ARG A 266 -10.30 30.54 4.05
CA ARG A 266 -11.64 30.51 3.49
C ARG A 266 -12.62 30.28 4.65
N GLY A 267 -13.63 31.15 4.70
CA GLY A 267 -14.51 31.34 5.84
C GLY A 267 -15.22 30.08 6.32
N GLY A 268 -15.40 30.03 7.64
CA GLY A 268 -16.19 29.02 8.32
C GLY A 268 -17.57 28.84 7.70
N SER A 269 -18.01 27.58 7.72
CA SER A 269 -19.37 27.17 7.38
C SER A 269 -20.39 28.05 8.12
N GLY A 270 -21.09 28.88 7.35
CA GLY A 270 -22.15 29.75 7.86
C GLY A 270 -22.98 30.31 6.71
N GLY A 271 -24.07 29.60 6.35
CA GLY A 271 -25.15 30.22 5.58
C GLY A 271 -25.99 29.30 4.71
N LYS A 272 -26.91 28.54 5.32
CA LYS A 272 -28.39 28.67 5.26
C LYS A 272 -29.06 27.33 5.49
#